data_AF-A0A7S3T2N1-F1
#
_entry.id   AF-A0A7S3T2N1-F1
#
_cell.length_a   1.000
_cell.length_b   1.000
_cell.length_c   1.000
_cell.angle_alpha   90.00
_cell.angle_beta   90.00
_cell.angle_gamma   90.00
#
_symmetry.space_group_name_H-M   'P 1'
#
loop_
_entity.id
_entity.type
_entity.pdbx_description
1 polymer ?
#
loop_
_entity_poly.entity_id
_entity_poly.type
_entity_poly.pdbx_seq_one_letter_code
_entity_poly.pdbx_strand_id
1 'polypeptide(L)'
;GRQFPLCPHDLSSVQAGTSCTVAWSALRTKIHPTQDSVGYVWALKHKVEKMYSEESAQERMDGKHIPCIKRGSELYFSDGHHTLSALDSSGFWATEVTIVVLCDLT
;
A
#
# COMPACT_ATOMS: atom_id res chain seq x y z
N GLY A 1 -17.48 -5.58 0.48
CA GLY A 1 -16.22 -6.02 -0.15
C GLY A 1 -15.67 -7.19 0.63
N ARG A 2 -14.80 -8.02 0.05
CA ARG A 2 -14.15 -9.12 0.77
C ARG A 2 -13.25 -8.50 1.85
N GLN A 3 -13.50 -8.78 3.13
CA GLN A 3 -12.66 -8.29 4.22
C GLN A 3 -11.42 -9.19 4.31
N PHE A 4 -10.24 -8.64 4.07
CA PHE A 4 -8.97 -9.36 4.19
C PHE A 4 -8.57 -9.46 5.67
N PRO A 5 -7.83 -10.50 6.07
CA PRO A 5 -7.31 -10.58 7.43
C PRO A 5 -6.32 -9.42 7.69
N LEU A 6 -6.18 -9.02 8.95
CA LEU A 6 -5.15 -8.07 9.35
C LEU A 6 -3.76 -8.68 9.10
N CYS A 7 -2.83 -7.86 8.62
CA CYS A 7 -1.45 -8.28 8.51
C CYS A 7 -0.85 -8.57 9.89
N PRO A 8 0.08 -9.53 9.99
CA PRO A 8 0.84 -9.73 11.21
C PRO A 8 1.61 -8.46 11.58
N HIS A 9 1.79 -8.21 12.88
CA HIS A 9 2.61 -7.08 13.36
C HIS A 9 4.03 -7.11 12.78
N ASP A 10 4.58 -8.31 12.64
CA ASP A 10 5.83 -8.57 11.94
C ASP A 10 5.57 -8.96 10.48
N LEU A 11 5.80 -8.00 9.58
CA LEU A 11 5.62 -8.18 8.13
C LEU A 11 6.60 -9.20 7.53
N SER A 12 7.69 -9.54 8.22
CA SER A 12 8.62 -10.57 7.77
C SER A 12 8.01 -11.98 7.77
N SER A 13 6.90 -12.19 8.47
CA SER A 13 6.19 -13.48 8.52
C SER A 13 5.19 -13.67 7.37
N VAL A 14 4.87 -12.62 6.61
CA VAL A 14 3.92 -12.68 5.49
C VAL A 14 4.48 -13.58 4.39
N GLN A 15 3.66 -14.49 3.88
CA GLN A 15 4.05 -15.51 2.89
C GLN A 15 3.57 -15.14 1.49
N ALA A 16 4.23 -15.66 0.45
CA ALA A 16 3.72 -15.56 -0.92
C ALA A 16 2.30 -16.16 -1.05
N GLY A 17 1.48 -15.54 -1.89
CA GLY A 17 0.08 -15.90 -2.08
C GLY A 17 -0.87 -15.36 -1.00
N THR A 18 -0.35 -14.71 0.05
CA THR A 18 -1.19 -14.11 1.09
C THR A 18 -1.63 -12.69 0.72
N SER A 19 -2.80 -12.32 1.23
CA SER A 19 -3.33 -10.96 1.16
C SER A 19 -3.79 -10.55 2.55
N CYS A 20 -3.40 -9.35 2.97
CA CYS A 20 -3.75 -8.84 4.29
C CYS A 20 -3.84 -7.32 4.29
N THR A 21 -4.52 -6.79 5.29
CA THR A 21 -4.77 -5.35 5.44
C THR A 21 -3.98 -4.77 6.61
N VAL A 22 -3.42 -3.58 6.44
CA VAL A 22 -2.63 -2.88 7.45
C VAL A 22 -2.78 -1.36 7.30
N ALA A 23 -2.81 -0.63 8.40
CA ALA A 23 -2.81 0.83 8.37
C ALA A 23 -1.55 1.37 7.67
N TRP A 24 -1.71 2.41 6.84
CA TRP A 24 -0.61 3.01 6.08
C TRP A 24 0.53 3.48 6.99
N SER A 25 0.21 4.08 8.13
CA SER A 25 1.16 4.48 9.18
C SER A 25 2.12 3.35 9.60
N ALA A 26 1.63 2.13 9.72
CA ALA A 26 2.42 0.97 10.15
C ALA A 26 3.21 0.32 9.01
N LEU A 27 2.83 0.59 7.75
CA LEU A 27 3.41 0.02 6.54
C LEU A 27 4.45 0.93 5.88
N ARG A 28 4.17 2.24 5.79
CA ARG A 28 4.88 3.21 4.93
C ARG A 28 6.39 3.31 5.13
N THR A 29 6.89 2.95 6.31
CA THR A 29 8.33 2.97 6.65
C THR A 29 9.01 1.62 6.54
N LYS A 30 8.25 0.54 6.28
CA LYS A 30 8.74 -0.85 6.28
C LYS A 30 8.78 -1.47 4.88
N ILE A 31 8.34 -0.73 3.87
CA ILE A 31 8.14 -1.23 2.52
C ILE A 31 8.91 -0.37 1.52
N HIS A 32 9.46 -1.05 0.51
CA HIS A 32 10.38 -0.43 -0.44
C HIS A 32 9.68 -0.17 -1.78
N PRO A 33 9.76 1.05 -2.33
CA PRO A 33 9.31 1.30 -3.69
C PRO A 33 10.27 0.63 -4.71
N THR A 34 9.72 0.18 -5.83
CA THR A 34 10.51 -0.34 -6.97
C THR A 34 10.66 0.66 -8.12
N GLN A 35 10.17 1.90 -7.93
CA GLN A 35 10.31 3.01 -8.88
C GLN A 35 10.89 4.21 -8.13
N ASP A 36 11.92 4.82 -8.70
CA ASP A 36 12.60 5.99 -8.11
C ASP A 36 11.77 7.26 -8.16
N SER A 37 10.79 7.33 -9.08
CA SER A 37 9.96 8.51 -9.27
C SER A 37 8.57 8.17 -9.78
N VAL A 38 7.62 9.07 -9.50
CA VAL A 38 6.25 9.05 -10.02
C VAL A 38 5.93 10.40 -10.65
N GLY A 39 4.96 10.44 -11.56
CA GLY A 39 4.48 11.71 -12.12
C GLY A 39 3.80 12.56 -11.04
N TYR A 40 4.48 13.60 -10.54
CA TYR A 40 3.99 14.44 -9.44
C TYR A 40 2.58 15.01 -9.70
N VAL A 41 2.32 15.51 -10.90
CA VAL A 41 1.00 16.06 -11.29
C VAL A 41 -0.09 14.99 -11.17
N TRP A 42 0.21 13.74 -11.53
CA TRP A 42 -0.75 12.65 -11.40
C TRP A 42 -1.03 12.34 -9.93
N ALA A 43 0.02 12.25 -9.10
CA ALA A 43 -0.12 11.98 -7.67
C ALA A 43 -0.92 13.08 -6.95
N LEU A 44 -0.63 14.35 -7.28
CA LEU A 44 -1.37 15.49 -6.75
C LEU A 44 -2.83 15.49 -7.21
N LYS A 45 -3.09 15.23 -8.50
CA LYS A 45 -4.46 15.12 -9.03
C LYS A 45 -5.23 14.02 -8.31
N HIS A 46 -4.62 12.85 -8.12
CA HIS A 46 -5.26 11.75 -7.38
C HIS A 46 -5.50 12.07 -5.92
N LYS A 47 -4.55 12.74 -5.26
CA LYS A 47 -4.76 13.25 -3.90
C LYS A 47 -5.99 14.15 -3.85
N VAL A 48 -6.06 15.17 -4.70
CA VAL A 48 -7.15 16.16 -4.66
C VAL A 48 -8.50 15.57 -5.08
N GLU A 49 -8.54 14.70 -6.09
CA GLU A 49 -9.81 14.20 -6.65
C GLU A 49 -10.32 12.91 -6.02
N LYS A 50 -9.44 12.10 -5.44
CA LYS A 50 -9.76 10.74 -4.97
C LYS A 50 -9.38 10.49 -3.51
N MET A 51 -8.65 11.40 -2.87
CA MET A 51 -8.22 11.29 -1.47
C MET A 51 -8.29 12.68 -0.82
N TYR A 52 -9.45 13.33 -0.89
CA TYR A 52 -9.70 14.67 -0.35
C TYR A 52 -10.12 14.64 1.13
N SER A 53 -10.49 13.48 1.64
CA SER A 53 -10.76 13.16 3.04
C SER A 53 -10.24 11.76 3.36
N GLU A 54 -10.08 11.45 4.65
CA GLU A 54 -9.68 10.12 5.10
C GLU A 54 -10.68 9.04 4.65
N GLU A 55 -11.98 9.34 4.69
CA GLU A 55 -13.05 8.46 4.17
C GLU A 55 -12.87 8.17 2.67
N SER A 56 -12.64 9.21 1.85
CA SER A 56 -12.43 9.02 0.41
C SER A 56 -11.14 8.24 0.11
N ALA A 57 -10.11 8.41 0.95
CA ALA A 57 -8.88 7.64 0.85
C ALA A 57 -9.10 6.17 1.21
N GLN A 58 -9.90 5.90 2.24
CA GLN A 58 -10.31 4.53 2.57
C GLN A 58 -11.11 3.90 1.44
N GLU A 59 -12.14 4.58 0.90
CA GLU A 59 -12.92 4.08 -0.24
C GLU A 59 -12.02 3.77 -1.44
N ARG A 60 -11.04 4.65 -1.71
CA ARG A 60 -10.06 4.44 -2.78
C ARG A 60 -9.19 3.22 -2.52
N MET A 61 -8.73 3.01 -1.28
CA MET A 61 -7.87 1.89 -0.93
C MET A 61 -8.63 0.56 -0.81
N ASP A 62 -9.90 0.57 -0.44
CA ASP A 62 -10.77 -0.62 -0.45
C ASP A 62 -10.93 -1.22 -1.85
N GLY A 63 -10.90 -0.37 -2.88
CA GLY A 63 -10.91 -0.78 -4.29
C GLY A 63 -9.55 -1.17 -4.85
N LYS A 64 -8.48 -1.19 -4.02
CA LYS A 64 -7.10 -1.41 -4.46
C LYS A 64 -6.43 -2.53 -3.68
N HIS A 65 -5.76 -3.39 -4.42
CA HIS A 65 -4.86 -4.40 -3.86
C HIS A 65 -3.45 -4.02 -4.31
N ILE A 66 -2.56 -3.78 -3.35
CA ILE A 66 -1.20 -3.34 -3.63
C ILE A 66 -0.29 -4.57 -3.76
N PRO A 67 0.16 -4.90 -4.98
CA PRO A 67 1.03 -6.05 -5.17
C PRO A 67 2.42 -5.78 -4.60
N CYS A 68 2.93 -6.77 -3.88
CA CYS A 68 4.23 -6.75 -3.23
C CYS A 68 5.04 -7.98 -3.62
N ILE A 69 6.35 -7.83 -3.68
CA ILE A 69 7.33 -8.91 -3.82
C ILE A 69 8.09 -9.00 -2.50
N LYS A 70 8.29 -10.21 -2.01
CA LYS A 70 9.09 -10.46 -0.81
C LYS A 70 10.53 -10.81 -1.19
N ARG A 71 11.48 -10.28 -0.40
CA ARG A 71 12.90 -10.63 -0.47
C ARG A 71 13.49 -10.60 0.94
N GLY A 72 13.73 -11.77 1.50
CA GLY A 72 14.14 -11.93 2.90
C GLY A 72 13.00 -11.52 3.83
N SER A 73 13.31 -10.62 4.75
CA SER A 73 12.31 -10.00 5.64
C SER A 73 11.64 -8.76 5.03
N GLU A 74 12.04 -8.33 3.84
CA GLU A 74 11.61 -7.07 3.23
C GLU A 74 10.49 -7.27 2.21
N LEU A 75 9.66 -6.23 2.07
CA LEU A 75 8.60 -6.15 1.07
C LEU A 75 8.88 -5.01 0.09
N TYR A 76 8.61 -5.26 -1.19
CA TYR A 76 8.82 -4.32 -2.28
C TYR A 76 7.53 -4.15 -3.07
N PHE A 77 7.00 -2.93 -3.21
CA PHE A 77 5.81 -2.69 -4.03
C PHE A 77 6.13 -2.84 -5.52
N SER A 78 5.43 -3.70 -6.25
CA SER A 78 5.62 -3.83 -7.70
C SER A 78 4.74 -2.88 -8.52
N ASP A 79 3.63 -2.40 -7.96
CA ASP A 79 2.74 -1.42 -8.58
C ASP A 79 1.99 -0.61 -7.50
N GLY A 80 1.27 0.43 -7.92
CA GLY A 80 0.51 1.30 -7.03
C GLY A 80 1.28 2.54 -6.56
N HIS A 81 2.52 2.76 -7.02
CA HIS A 81 3.41 3.83 -6.56
C HIS A 81 2.75 5.20 -6.58
N HIS A 82 2.04 5.55 -7.65
CA HIS A 82 1.37 6.84 -7.71
C HIS A 82 0.21 6.96 -6.72
N THR A 83 -0.55 5.88 -6.51
CA THR A 83 -1.69 5.86 -5.56
C THR A 83 -1.16 5.97 -4.13
N LEU A 84 -0.09 5.24 -3.81
CA LEU A 84 0.56 5.31 -2.50
C LEU A 84 1.26 6.63 -2.27
N SER A 85 1.84 7.26 -3.29
CA SER A 85 2.40 8.61 -3.19
C SER A 85 1.31 9.65 -2.92
N ALA A 86 0.15 9.52 -3.54
CA ALA A 86 -1.01 10.36 -3.24
C ALA A 86 -1.50 10.16 -1.79
N LEU A 87 -1.54 8.91 -1.31
CA LEU A 87 -1.92 8.58 0.07
C LEU A 87 -0.90 9.10 1.09
N ASP A 88 0.39 8.94 0.82
CA ASP A 88 1.43 9.40 1.75
C ASP A 88 1.42 10.93 1.88
N SER A 89 1.28 11.62 0.73
CA SER A 89 1.19 13.08 0.70
C SER A 89 -0.14 13.65 1.19
N SER A 90 -1.21 12.86 1.32
CA SER A 90 -2.49 13.32 1.87
C SER A 90 -2.46 13.50 3.39
N GLY A 91 -1.59 12.74 4.08
CA GLY A 91 -1.52 12.73 5.54
C GLY A 91 -2.51 11.77 6.21
N PHE A 92 -3.31 11.03 5.44
CA PHE A 92 -4.33 10.11 5.97
C PHE A 92 -3.71 8.76 6.37
N TRP A 93 -2.85 8.78 7.38
CA TRP A 93 -2.02 7.62 7.74
C TRP A 93 -2.78 6.48 8.43
N ALA A 94 -4.01 6.70 8.88
CA ALA A 94 -4.86 5.65 9.42
C ALA A 94 -5.60 4.86 8.34
N THR A 95 -5.59 5.32 7.09
CA THR A 95 -6.14 4.57 5.96
C THR A 95 -5.52 3.19 5.86
N GLU A 96 -6.37 2.18 5.78
CA GLU A 96 -6.00 0.78 5.65
C GLU A 96 -5.64 0.45 4.20
N VAL A 97 -4.53 -0.27 4.01
CA VAL A 97 -4.02 -0.71 2.73
C VAL A 97 -4.02 -2.22 2.69
N THR A 98 -4.63 -2.80 1.65
CA THR A 98 -4.54 -4.23 1.38
C THR A 98 -3.33 -4.52 0.51
N ILE A 99 -2.38 -5.29 1.04
CA ILE A 99 -1.22 -5.80 0.29
C ILE A 99 -1.47 -7.23 -0.18
N VAL A 100 -0.87 -7.59 -1.32
CA VAL A 100 -0.88 -8.94 -1.88
C VAL A 100 0.55 -9.35 -2.16
N VAL A 101 1.07 -10.35 -1.47
CA VAL A 101 2.43 -10.84 -1.72
C VAL A 101 2.38 -11.82 -2.89
N LEU A 102 2.88 -11.38 -4.04
CA LEU A 102 2.78 -12.12 -5.30
C LEU A 102 3.76 -13.30 -5.35
N CYS A 103 5.00 -13.08 -4.91
CA CYS A 103 6.05 -14.08 -4.91
C CYS A 103 7.08 -13.79 -3.82
N ASP A 104 7.90 -14.81 -3.54
CA ASP A 104 9.07 -14.73 -2.68
C ASP A 104 10.32 -14.98 -3.52
N LEU A 105 11.30 -14.09 -3.43
CA LEU A 105 12.58 -14.15 -4.14
C LEU A 105 13.74 -14.64 -3.25
N THR A 106 13.45 -15.17 -2.06
CA THR A 106 14.43 -15.82 -1.18
C THR A 106 14.79 -17.22 -1.62
#